data_AF-A0A310SHP4-F1
#
_entry.id   AF-A0A310SHP4-F1
#
_cell.length_a   1.000
_cell.length_b   1.000
_cell.length_c   1.000
_cell.angle_alpha   90.00
_cell.angle_beta   90.00
_cell.angle_gamma   90.00
#
_symmetry.space_group_name_H-M   'P 1'
#
loop_
_entity.id
_entity.type
_entity.pdbx_description
1 polymer ?
#
loop_
_entity_poly.entity_id
_entity_poly.type
_entity_poly.pdbx_seq_one_letter_code
_entity_poly.pdbx_strand_id
1 'polypeptide(L)'
;IYRKGLIANPNKHGPLVTLPDYSFKDNRPTAYGSRQLYRIQKHQNYVKRILQLVKEVDYAVERHAKLKMTEKEEQQKLLENVLKPKGQ
;
A
#
# COMPACT_ATOMS: atom_id res chain seq x y z
N ILE A 1 -21.04 14.54 11.70
CA ILE A 1 -19.92 13.63 12.05
C ILE A 1 -20.53 12.40 12.73
N TYR A 2 -20.41 11.20 12.15
CA TYR A 2 -21.05 9.99 12.67
C TYR A 2 -20.41 9.57 13.99
N ARG A 3 -21.15 9.72 15.10
CA ARG A 3 -20.67 9.64 16.50
C ARG A 3 -20.09 8.29 16.95
N LYS A 4 -20.12 7.25 16.11
CA LYS A 4 -19.76 5.86 16.50
C LYS A 4 -18.79 5.15 15.53
N GLY A 5 -18.17 5.88 14.60
CA GLY A 5 -17.33 5.25 13.55
C GLY A 5 -18.12 4.38 12.57
N LEU A 6 -19.45 4.40 12.66
CA LEU A 6 -20.36 3.75 11.73
C LEU A 6 -20.54 4.62 10.49
N ILE A 7 -21.05 3.96 9.47
CA ILE A 7 -21.10 4.45 8.11
C ILE A 7 -22.42 5.15 7.92
N ALA A 8 -22.42 6.19 7.08
CA ALA A 8 -23.62 6.93 6.73
C ALA A 8 -24.79 6.05 6.29
N ASN A 9 -24.49 5.04 5.46
CA ASN A 9 -25.47 4.10 4.96
C ASN A 9 -25.18 2.70 5.54
N PRO A 10 -26.09 2.13 6.35
CA PRO A 10 -25.91 0.81 6.94
C PRO A 10 -25.88 -0.32 5.90
N ASN A 11 -26.46 -0.11 4.71
CA ASN A 11 -26.47 -1.08 3.61
C ASN A 11 -25.18 -1.04 2.77
N LYS A 12 -24.21 -0.19 3.13
CA LYS A 12 -22.98 -0.03 2.35
C LYS A 12 -21.91 -1.04 2.76
N HIS A 13 -21.73 -1.25 4.07
CA HIS A 13 -20.87 -2.29 4.63
C HIS A 13 -21.24 -2.52 6.10
N GLY A 14 -20.83 -3.68 6.63
CA GLY A 14 -21.16 -4.10 7.98
C GLY A 14 -21.79 -5.50 7.99
N PRO A 15 -22.06 -6.04 9.19
CA PRO A 15 -22.53 -7.42 9.36
C PRO A 15 -23.82 -7.71 8.59
N LEU A 16 -24.72 -6.73 8.50
CA LEU A 16 -25.97 -6.83 7.74
C LEU A 16 -25.77 -7.14 6.25
N VAL A 17 -24.61 -6.77 5.67
CA VAL A 17 -24.34 -6.89 4.22
C VAL A 17 -23.27 -7.95 3.92
N THR A 18 -22.41 -8.25 4.90
CA THR A 18 -21.28 -9.17 4.73
C THR A 18 -21.59 -10.59 5.17
N LEU A 19 -22.50 -10.76 6.14
CA LEU A 19 -22.93 -12.09 6.59
C LEU A 19 -23.91 -12.70 5.60
N PRO A 20 -23.96 -14.05 5.51
CA PRO A 20 -24.93 -14.72 4.65
C PRO A 20 -26.35 -14.57 5.22
N ASP A 21 -27.33 -14.43 4.31
CA ASP A 21 -28.74 -14.31 4.68
C ASP A 21 -29.32 -15.60 5.27
N TYR A 22 -28.74 -16.76 4.90
CA TYR A 22 -29.14 -18.08 5.38
C TYR A 22 -27.94 -19.03 5.49
N SER A 23 -28.12 -20.12 6.25
CA SER A 23 -27.16 -21.21 6.40
C SER A 23 -27.86 -22.56 6.30
N PHE A 24 -27.15 -23.57 5.79
CA PHE A 24 -27.67 -24.94 5.76
C PHE A 24 -27.66 -25.56 7.16
N LYS A 25 -28.66 -26.39 7.47
CA LYS A 25 -28.74 -27.15 8.74
C LYS A 25 -27.52 -28.04 8.97
N ASP A 26 -26.95 -28.56 7.88
CA ASP A 26 -25.74 -29.39 7.88
C ASP A 26 -24.45 -28.59 8.02
N ASN A 27 -24.52 -27.29 8.34
CA ASN A 27 -23.40 -26.36 8.46
C ASN A 27 -22.51 -26.25 7.20
N ARG A 28 -23.04 -26.60 6.04
CA ARG A 28 -22.35 -26.39 4.77
C ARG A 28 -22.21 -24.89 4.50
N PRO A 29 -21.08 -24.43 3.94
CA PRO A 29 -20.90 -23.02 3.63
C PRO A 29 -21.86 -22.58 2.53
N THR A 30 -22.46 -21.40 2.71
CA THR A 30 -23.30 -20.77 1.70
C THR A 30 -22.42 -20.22 0.59
N ALA A 31 -22.71 -20.57 -0.67
CA ALA A 31 -22.00 -20.01 -1.81
C ALA A 31 -22.22 -18.49 -1.91
N TYR A 32 -21.21 -17.76 -2.39
CA TYR A 32 -21.31 -16.31 -2.52
C TYR A 32 -22.35 -15.89 -3.56
N GLY A 33 -23.20 -14.93 -3.20
CA GLY A 33 -24.00 -14.22 -4.18
C GLY A 33 -23.12 -13.38 -5.12
N SER A 34 -23.58 -13.15 -6.35
CA SER A 34 -22.83 -12.41 -7.39
C SER A 34 -22.33 -11.05 -6.92
N ARG A 35 -23.18 -10.28 -6.22
CA ARG A 35 -22.80 -8.96 -5.67
C ARG A 35 -21.82 -9.06 -4.51
N GLN A 36 -21.90 -10.11 -3.69
CA GLN A 36 -20.95 -10.32 -2.60
C GLN A 36 -19.57 -10.68 -3.16
N LEU A 37 -19.53 -11.56 -4.15
CA LEU A 37 -18.31 -11.91 -4.88
C LEU A 37 -17.68 -10.67 -5.54
N TYR A 38 -18.48 -9.85 -6.22
CA TYR A 38 -18.02 -8.60 -6.83
C TYR A 38 -17.41 -7.65 -5.79
N ARG A 39 -18.03 -7.50 -4.61
CA ARG A 39 -17.46 -6.69 -3.52
C ARG A 39 -16.12 -7.24 -3.07
N ILE A 40 -16.01 -8.55 -2.86
CA ILE A 40 -14.76 -9.20 -2.44
C ILE A 40 -13.65 -8.95 -3.47
N GLN A 41 -13.92 -9.17 -4.76
CA GLN A 41 -12.95 -8.94 -5.84
C GLN A 41 -12.53 -7.47 -5.93
N LYS A 42 -13.49 -6.55 -5.77
CA LYS A 42 -13.22 -5.11 -5.74
C LYS A 42 -12.29 -4.74 -4.58
N HIS A 43 -12.53 -5.30 -3.38
CA HIS A 43 -11.64 -5.12 -2.23
C HIS A 43 -10.23 -5.68 -2.48
N GLN A 44 -10.12 -6.86 -3.07
CA GLN A 44 -8.82 -7.44 -3.45
C GLN A 44 -8.06 -6.55 -4.43
N ASN A 45 -8.75 -5.96 -5.41
CA ASN A 45 -8.13 -5.04 -6.36
C ASN A 45 -7.63 -3.76 -5.69
N TYR A 46 -8.37 -3.21 -4.72
CA TYR A 46 -7.89 -2.09 -3.93
C TYR A 46 -6.63 -2.45 -3.14
N VAL A 47 -6.62 -3.59 -2.46
CA VAL A 47 -5.44 -4.04 -1.68
C VAL A 47 -4.22 -4.21 -2.58
N LYS A 48 -4.36 -4.85 -3.75
CA LYS A 48 -3.27 -4.99 -4.71
C LYS A 48 -2.70 -3.64 -5.14
N ARG A 49 -3.58 -2.68 -5.44
CA ARG A 49 -3.16 -1.33 -5.87
C ARG A 49 -2.48 -0.57 -4.74
N ILE A 50 -3.00 -0.63 -3.53
CA ILE A 50 -2.38 0.00 -2.35
C ILE A 50 -0.97 -0.57 -2.14
N LEU A 51 -0.83 -1.89 -2.16
CA LEU A 51 0.46 -2.54 -1.97
C LEU A 51 1.47 -2.13 -3.04
N GLN A 52 1.04 -2.07 -4.30
CA GLN A 52 1.89 -1.61 -5.40
C GLN A 52 2.38 -0.17 -5.16
N LEU A 53 1.46 0.76 -4.86
CA LEU A 53 1.80 2.16 -4.66
C LEU A 53 2.76 2.37 -3.47
N VAL A 54 2.53 1.66 -2.36
CA VAL A 54 3.43 1.73 -1.19
C VAL A 54 4.83 1.25 -1.56
N LYS A 55 4.95 0.12 -2.26
CA LYS A 55 6.25 -0.40 -2.72
C LYS A 55 6.97 0.57 -3.65
N GLU A 56 6.25 1.22 -4.56
CA GLU A 56 6.82 2.20 -5.48
C GLU A 56 7.37 3.42 -4.73
N VAL A 57 6.65 3.91 -3.72
CA VAL A 57 7.09 5.02 -2.87
C VAL A 57 8.33 4.63 -2.07
N ASP A 58 8.32 3.48 -1.40
CA ASP A 58 9.45 2.99 -0.61
C ASP A 58 10.71 2.86 -1.49
N TYR A 59 10.55 2.25 -2.67
CA TYR A 59 11.64 2.14 -3.64
C TYR A 59 12.18 3.50 -4.08
N ALA A 60 11.32 4.48 -4.35
CA ALA A 60 11.75 5.81 -4.77
C ALA A 60 12.57 6.51 -3.68
N VAL A 61 12.16 6.40 -2.42
CA VAL A 61 12.88 6.96 -1.27
C VAL A 61 14.25 6.31 -1.13
N GLU A 62 14.33 4.98 -1.13
CA GLU A 62 15.59 4.25 -1.04
C GLU A 62 16.54 4.57 -2.18
N ARG A 63 16.02 4.61 -3.42
CA ARG A 63 16.81 4.93 -4.61
C ARG A 63 17.39 6.33 -4.52
N HIS A 64 16.58 7.31 -4.13
CA HIS A 64 17.03 8.70 -4.00
C HIS A 64 18.10 8.85 -2.91
N ALA A 65 17.95 8.14 -1.78
CA ALA A 65 18.98 8.11 -0.74
C ALA A 65 20.30 7.52 -1.26
N LYS A 66 20.24 6.40 -2.01
CA LYS A 66 21.43 5.79 -2.64
C LYS A 66 22.11 6.75 -3.61
N LEU A 67 21.36 7.40 -4.50
CA LEU A 67 21.91 8.37 -5.46
C LEU A 67 22.62 9.54 -4.78
N LYS A 68 22.04 10.09 -3.70
CA LYS A 68 22.70 11.15 -2.93
C LYS A 68 24.00 10.71 -2.26
N MET A 69 24.07 9.45 -1.81
CA MET A 69 25.29 8.91 -1.23
C MET A 69 26.37 8.73 -2.30
N THR A 70 26.01 8.19 -3.47
CA THR A 70 26.96 8.02 -4.58
C THR A 70 27.48 9.37 -5.09
N GLU A 71 26.61 10.38 -5.23
CA GLU A 71 27.04 11.73 -5.62
C GLU A 71 28.05 12.34 -4.62
N LYS A 72 27.81 12.15 -3.32
CA LYS A 72 28.75 12.61 -2.27
C LYS A 72 30.07 11.87 -2.32
N GLU A 73 30.06 10.55 -2.50
CA GLU A 73 31.26 9.74 -2.63
C GLU A 73 32.08 10.13 -3.87
N GLU A 74 31.42 10.40 -4.99
CA GLU A 74 32.07 10.88 -6.21
C GLU A 74 32.70 12.26 -6.01
N GLN A 75 31.99 13.18 -5.37
CA GLN A 75 32.54 14.50 -5.02
C GLN A 75 33.74 14.40 -4.08
N GLN A 76 33.69 13.52 -3.08
CA GLN A 76 34.82 13.27 -2.17
C GLN A 76 36.02 12.70 -2.93
N LYS A 77 35.82 11.68 -3.77
CA LYS A 77 36.88 11.12 -4.61
C LYS A 77 37.49 12.18 -5.53
N LEU A 78 36.67 13.05 -6.12
CA LEU A 78 37.16 14.15 -6.95
C LEU A 78 38.05 15.10 -6.14
N LEU A 79 37.61 15.52 -4.94
CA LEU A 79 38.38 16.38 -4.05
C LEU A 79 39.70 15.74 -3.60
N GLU A 80 39.68 14.45 -3.25
CA GLU A 80 40.89 13.68 -2.90
C GLU A 80 41.88 13.59 -4.06
N ASN A 81 41.38 13.49 -5.29
CA ASN A 81 42.19 13.46 -6.50
C ASN A 81 42.72 14.85 -6.92
N VAL A 82 42.21 15.95 -6.35
CA VAL A 82 42.73 17.29 -6.65
C VAL A 82 44.14 17.43 -6.07
N LEU A 83 45.09 17.84 -6.93
CA LEU A 83 46.46 18.13 -6.54
C LEU A 83 46.51 19.20 -5.45
N LYS A 84 47.39 19.02 -4.46
CA LYS A 84 47.64 20.02 -3.42
C LYS A 84 48.01 21.37 -4.08
N PRO A 85 47.49 22.50 -3.57
CA PRO A 85 47.84 23.81 -4.09
C PRO A 85 49.36 24.01 -3.99
N LYS A 86 49.96 24.56 -5.05
CA LYS A 86 51.40 24.86 -5.08
C LYS A 86 51.66 26.23 -4.43
N GLY A 87 52.65 26.28 -3.55
CA GLY A 87 53.18 27.52 -2.95
C GLY A 87 52.66 27.80 -1.53
N GLN A 88 53.55 27.68 -0.54
CA GLN A 88 53.73 28.71 0.48
C GLN A 88 54.92 29.56 0.05
#